data_AF-A0AAJ0GQX6-F1
#
_entry.id   AF-A0AAJ0GQX6-F1
#
_cell.length_a   1.000
_cell.length_b   1.000
_cell.length_c   1.000
_cell.angle_alpha   90.00
_cell.angle_beta   90.00
_cell.angle_gamma   90.00
#
_symmetry.space_group_name_H-M   'P 1'
#
loop_
_entity.id
_entity.type
_entity.pdbx_description
1 polymer ?
#
loop_
_entity_poly.entity_id
_entity_poly.type
_entity_poly.pdbx_seq_one_letter_code
_entity_poly.pdbx_strand_id
1 'polypeptide(L)'
;MGTSSSRITAQDQAILDLKTQRDKLHQYQRRITHLTDKETAIARQMLAKGDKPRALLALRRKKYQESLLAKTDAQLEQLEKLTSSVEFALIQKDVLFGLQQGTKVLKEIQREMGGIENVEKLMGETAEAIAYQREIGEILAGSMSNQDEEEVEDELAALEAEVTRRESGQRIQLPNVPDTQLPAQKARDEARPELAEQGAQPARKAMLAS
;
A
#
# COMPACT_ATOMS: atom_id res chain seq x y z
N MET A 1 26.65 30.23 -6.14
CA MET A 1 26.57 29.75 -7.54
C MET A 1 26.76 28.24 -7.52
N GLY A 2 25.66 27.48 -7.67
CA GLY A 2 25.69 26.02 -7.59
C GLY A 2 25.91 25.41 -8.96
N THR A 3 27.11 24.91 -9.21
CA THR A 3 27.36 24.01 -10.35
C THR A 3 26.99 22.60 -9.91
N SER A 4 25.70 22.30 -9.82
CA SER A 4 25.21 20.93 -9.77
C SER A 4 25.38 20.33 -11.17
N SER A 5 26.60 19.98 -11.53
CA SER A 5 26.80 18.97 -12.57
C SER A 5 26.13 17.71 -12.05
N SER A 6 25.07 17.28 -12.72
CA SER A 6 24.50 15.94 -12.56
C SER A 6 25.67 14.97 -12.65
N ARG A 7 26.09 14.43 -11.49
CA ARG A 7 27.26 13.56 -11.39
C ARG A 7 26.78 12.19 -11.85
N ILE A 8 26.74 12.00 -13.17
CA ILE A 8 26.46 10.70 -13.79
C ILE A 8 27.38 9.70 -13.11
N THR A 9 26.79 8.74 -12.42
CA THR A 9 27.55 7.76 -11.65
C THR A 9 28.05 6.65 -12.60
N ALA A 10 29.08 5.90 -12.19
CA ALA A 10 29.55 4.75 -12.98
C ALA A 10 28.43 3.71 -13.18
N GLN A 11 27.49 3.63 -12.22
CA GLN A 11 26.30 2.81 -12.28
C GLN A 11 25.35 3.29 -13.40
N ASP A 12 25.12 4.61 -13.51
CA ASP A 12 24.26 5.18 -14.55
C ASP A 12 24.85 4.95 -15.95
N GLN A 13 26.18 5.04 -16.09
CA GLN A 13 26.86 4.71 -17.34
C GLN A 13 26.68 3.23 -17.72
N ALA A 14 26.85 2.32 -16.75
CA ALA A 14 26.66 0.89 -16.99
C ALA A 14 25.20 0.56 -17.39
N ILE A 15 24.22 1.19 -16.75
CA ILE A 15 22.79 1.01 -17.09
C ILE A 15 22.49 1.56 -18.49
N LEU A 16 23.08 2.71 -18.84
CA LEU A 16 22.95 3.28 -20.18
C LEU A 16 23.56 2.37 -21.24
N ASP A 17 24.72 1.78 -20.97
CA ASP A 17 25.38 0.86 -21.90
C ASP A 17 24.55 -0.40 -22.13
N LEU A 18 23.97 -0.99 -21.07
CA LEU A 18 23.06 -2.13 -21.18
C LEU A 18 21.82 -1.79 -22.02
N LYS A 19 21.20 -0.62 -21.76
CA LYS A 19 20.03 -0.15 -22.53
C LYS A 19 20.40 0.11 -24.00
N THR A 20 21.56 0.69 -24.25
CA THR A 20 22.07 0.92 -25.61
C THR A 20 22.33 -0.39 -26.35
N GLN A 21 22.89 -1.40 -25.67
CA GLN A 21 23.11 -2.74 -26.25
C GLN A 21 21.78 -3.42 -26.58
N ARG A 22 20.79 -3.36 -25.70
CA ARG A 22 19.43 -3.86 -25.97
C ARG A 22 18.83 -3.21 -27.21
N ASP A 23 18.91 -1.88 -27.31
CA ASP A 23 18.35 -1.15 -28.45
C ASP A 23 19.06 -1.51 -29.78
N LYS A 24 20.38 -1.71 -29.75
CA LYS A 24 21.16 -2.22 -30.90
C LYS A 24 20.73 -3.63 -31.30
N LEU A 25 20.48 -4.52 -30.34
CA LEU A 25 19.98 -5.87 -30.63
C LEU A 25 18.57 -5.86 -31.23
N HIS A 26 17.67 -4.99 -30.77
CA HIS A 26 16.37 -4.81 -31.43
C HIS A 26 16.49 -4.29 -32.86
N GLN A 27 17.41 -3.36 -33.13
CA GLN A 27 17.68 -2.91 -34.50
C GLN A 27 18.21 -4.05 -35.37
N TYR A 28 19.10 -4.88 -34.83
CA TYR A 28 19.64 -6.05 -35.51
C TYR A 28 18.55 -7.10 -35.78
N GLN A 29 17.68 -7.38 -34.82
CA GLN A 29 16.52 -8.26 -34.95
C GLN A 29 15.63 -7.82 -36.12
N ARG A 30 15.21 -6.54 -36.15
CA ARG A 30 14.41 -5.99 -37.26
C ARG A 30 15.09 -6.14 -38.62
N ARG A 31 16.40 -5.93 -38.68
CA ARG A 31 17.19 -6.07 -39.90
C ARG A 31 17.22 -7.53 -40.39
N ILE A 32 17.41 -8.49 -39.49
CA ILE A 32 17.40 -9.93 -39.83
C ILE A 32 16.00 -10.38 -40.26
N THR A 33 14.94 -9.94 -39.59
CA THR A 33 13.56 -10.29 -39.97
C THR A 33 13.29 -9.88 -41.42
N HIS A 34 13.63 -8.63 -41.78
CA HIS A 34 13.45 -8.14 -43.15
C HIS A 34 14.33 -8.88 -44.18
N LEU A 35 15.54 -9.30 -43.80
CA LEU A 35 16.38 -10.16 -44.66
C LEU A 35 15.75 -11.55 -44.87
N THR A 36 15.21 -12.13 -43.80
CA THR A 36 14.51 -13.43 -43.82
C THR A 36 13.29 -13.40 -44.74
N ASP A 37 12.52 -12.31 -44.71
CA ASP A 37 11.37 -12.09 -45.60
C ASP A 37 11.80 -11.99 -47.07
N LYS A 38 12.89 -11.25 -47.33
CA LYS A 38 13.48 -11.16 -48.68
C LYS A 38 13.95 -12.51 -49.20
N GLU A 39 14.63 -13.30 -48.38
CA GLU A 39 15.07 -14.65 -48.76
C GLU A 39 13.90 -15.60 -49.00
N THR A 40 12.83 -15.45 -48.24
CA THR A 40 11.57 -16.18 -48.47
C THR A 40 10.95 -15.79 -49.82
N ALA A 41 10.91 -14.51 -50.17
CA ALA A 41 10.43 -14.04 -51.47
C ALA A 41 11.30 -14.54 -52.63
N ILE A 42 12.63 -14.49 -52.49
CA ILE A 42 13.58 -15.02 -53.49
C ILE A 42 13.39 -16.52 -53.66
N ALA A 43 13.24 -17.28 -52.57
CA ALA A 43 12.99 -18.72 -52.63
C ALA A 43 11.69 -19.02 -53.40
N ARG A 44 10.61 -18.28 -53.14
CA ARG A 44 9.33 -18.41 -53.88
C ARG A 44 9.50 -18.11 -55.38
N GLN A 45 10.24 -17.05 -55.73
CA GLN A 45 10.50 -16.69 -57.13
C GLN A 45 11.34 -17.75 -57.85
N MET A 46 12.36 -18.31 -57.21
CA MET A 46 13.20 -19.36 -57.81
C MET A 46 12.43 -20.67 -57.99
N LEU A 47 11.53 -21.02 -57.06
CA LEU A 47 10.62 -22.15 -57.20
C LEU A 47 9.65 -21.98 -58.37
N ALA A 48 9.09 -20.78 -58.55
CA ALA A 48 8.21 -20.47 -59.68
C ALA A 48 8.94 -20.59 -61.04
N LYS A 49 10.24 -20.31 -61.07
CA LYS A 49 11.10 -20.48 -62.26
C LYS A 49 11.60 -21.92 -62.47
N GLY A 50 11.28 -22.85 -61.56
CA GLY A 50 11.72 -24.25 -61.63
C GLY A 50 13.17 -24.49 -61.17
N ASP A 51 13.88 -23.48 -60.69
CA ASP A 51 15.29 -23.56 -60.30
C ASP A 51 15.45 -24.02 -58.84
N LYS A 52 15.27 -25.33 -58.65
CA LYS A 52 15.35 -26.02 -57.35
C LYS A 52 16.68 -25.82 -56.60
N PRO A 53 17.88 -25.91 -57.20
CA PRO A 53 19.13 -25.77 -56.46
C PRO A 53 19.32 -24.36 -55.88
N ARG A 54 18.91 -23.31 -56.62
CA ARG A 54 18.94 -21.93 -56.10
C ARG A 54 17.92 -21.68 -55.00
N ALA A 55 16.72 -22.25 -55.12
CA ALA A 55 15.72 -22.20 -54.06
C ALA A 55 16.21 -22.87 -52.76
N LEU A 56 16.87 -24.03 -52.85
CA LEU A 56 17.46 -24.71 -51.70
C LEU A 56 18.55 -23.87 -51.01
N LEU A 57 19.40 -23.19 -51.78
CA LEU A 57 20.41 -22.28 -51.23
C LEU A 57 19.77 -21.11 -50.46
N ALA A 58 18.72 -20.49 -51.01
CA ALA A 58 17.98 -19.42 -50.34
C ALA A 58 17.34 -19.92 -49.03
N LEU A 59 16.75 -21.11 -49.01
CA LEU A 59 16.17 -21.70 -47.80
C LEU A 59 17.23 -22.04 -46.74
N ARG A 60 18.43 -22.47 -47.15
CA ARG A 60 19.55 -22.69 -46.21
C ARG A 60 20.00 -21.39 -45.56
N ARG A 61 20.10 -20.30 -46.32
CA ARG A 61 20.42 -18.96 -45.79
C ARG A 61 19.34 -18.47 -44.83
N LYS A 62 18.07 -18.69 -45.18
CA LYS A 62 16.92 -18.36 -44.32
C LYS A 62 17.03 -19.06 -42.97
N LYS A 63 17.27 -20.38 -43.00
CA LYS A 63 17.41 -21.18 -41.77
C LYS A 63 18.60 -20.73 -40.90
N TYR A 64 19.70 -20.32 -41.53
CA TYR A 64 20.83 -19.74 -40.80
C TYR A 64 20.46 -18.40 -40.13
N GLN A 65 19.75 -17.52 -40.84
CA GLN A 65 19.26 -16.26 -40.28
C GLN A 65 18.26 -16.45 -39.15
N GLU A 66 17.35 -17.41 -39.26
CA GLU A 66 16.43 -17.80 -38.17
C GLU A 66 17.20 -18.29 -36.94
N SER A 67 18.28 -19.06 -37.14
CA SER A 67 19.13 -19.51 -36.02
C SER A 67 19.87 -18.35 -35.34
N LEU A 68 20.27 -17.33 -36.11
CA LEU A 68 20.86 -16.11 -35.58
C LEU A 68 19.83 -15.28 -34.82
N LEU A 69 18.61 -15.16 -35.37
CA LEU A 69 17.51 -14.45 -34.72
C LEU A 69 17.17 -15.09 -33.37
N ALA A 70 17.05 -16.42 -33.32
CA ALA A 70 16.81 -17.13 -32.07
C ALA A 70 17.92 -16.91 -31.01
N LYS A 71 19.19 -16.84 -31.43
CA LYS A 71 20.30 -16.49 -30.53
C LYS A 71 20.20 -15.05 -30.04
N THR A 72 19.83 -14.11 -30.92
CA THR A 72 19.63 -12.71 -30.57
C THR A 72 18.47 -12.53 -29.59
N ASP A 73 17.37 -13.26 -29.76
CA ASP A 73 16.22 -13.24 -28.86
C ASP A 73 16.61 -13.75 -27.46
N ALA A 74 17.37 -14.84 -27.38
CA ALA A 74 17.91 -15.35 -26.11
C ALA A 74 18.84 -14.34 -25.42
N GLN A 75 19.68 -13.63 -26.19
CA GLN A 75 20.55 -12.57 -25.66
C GLN A 75 19.75 -11.35 -25.18
N LEU A 76 18.69 -10.97 -25.89
CA LEU A 76 17.77 -9.91 -25.47
C LEU A 76 17.10 -10.26 -24.14
N GLU A 77 16.55 -11.47 -24.02
CA GLU A 77 15.95 -11.96 -22.78
C GLU A 77 16.95 -11.90 -21.61
N GLN A 78 18.20 -12.30 -21.85
CA GLN A 78 19.26 -12.25 -20.83
C GLN A 78 19.59 -10.80 -20.42
N LEU A 79 19.62 -9.85 -21.36
CA LEU A 79 19.82 -8.42 -21.06
C LEU A 79 18.66 -7.80 -20.30
N GLU A 80 17.42 -8.18 -20.62
CA GLU A 80 16.23 -7.72 -19.90
C GLU A 80 16.24 -8.22 -18.44
N LYS A 81 16.55 -9.50 -18.22
CA LYS A 81 16.75 -10.07 -16.89
C LYS A 81 17.85 -9.35 -16.11
N LEU A 82 18.99 -9.09 -16.75
CA LEU A 82 20.09 -8.36 -16.12
C LEU A 82 19.68 -6.93 -15.76
N THR A 83 18.99 -6.22 -16.65
CA THR A 83 18.52 -4.85 -16.42
C THR A 83 17.56 -4.80 -15.24
N SER A 84 16.56 -5.69 -15.21
CA SER A 84 15.61 -5.80 -14.10
C SER A 84 16.31 -6.14 -12.78
N SER A 85 17.32 -7.01 -12.81
CA SER A 85 18.10 -7.37 -11.62
C SER A 85 18.90 -6.17 -11.08
N VAL A 86 19.47 -5.36 -11.97
CA VAL A 86 20.19 -4.14 -11.59
C VAL A 86 19.23 -3.09 -11.01
N GLU A 87 18.07 -2.88 -11.63
CA GLU A 87 17.05 -1.96 -11.12
C GLU A 87 16.55 -2.39 -9.74
N PHE A 88 16.35 -3.69 -9.53
CA PHE A 88 15.99 -4.23 -8.22
C PHE A 88 17.10 -4.03 -7.19
N ALA A 89 18.37 -4.24 -7.56
CA ALA A 89 19.51 -4.01 -6.66
C ALA A 89 19.65 -2.53 -6.25
N LEU A 90 19.30 -1.59 -7.14
CA LEU A 90 19.24 -0.16 -6.79
C LEU A 90 18.17 0.11 -5.72
N ILE A 91 16.97 -0.45 -5.89
CA ILE A 91 15.90 -0.33 -4.88
C ILE A 91 16.34 -0.95 -3.55
N GLN A 92 16.98 -2.13 -3.58
CA GLN A 92 17.49 -2.78 -2.37
C GLN A 92 18.51 -1.91 -1.62
N LYS A 93 19.40 -1.23 -2.36
CA LYS A 93 20.35 -0.28 -1.76
C LYS A 93 19.62 0.86 -1.04
N ASP A 94 18.59 1.42 -1.65
CA ASP A 94 17.82 2.52 -1.06
C ASP A 94 17.04 2.07 0.18
N VAL A 95 16.44 0.87 0.14
CA VAL A 95 15.79 0.25 1.30
C VAL A 95 16.79 0.04 2.44
N LEU A 96 17.98 -0.47 2.13
CA LEU A 96 19.03 -0.67 3.12
C LEU A 96 19.44 0.66 3.77
N PHE A 97 19.58 1.73 2.98
CA PHE A 97 19.90 3.06 3.50
C PHE A 97 18.78 3.62 4.40
N GLY A 98 17.52 3.42 4.01
CA GLY A 98 16.35 3.75 4.83
C GLY A 98 16.33 3.00 6.16
N LEU A 99 16.61 1.69 6.15
CA LEU A 99 16.72 0.88 7.37
C LEU A 99 17.87 1.35 8.27
N GLN A 100 19.01 1.70 7.69
CA GLN A 100 20.14 2.26 8.44
C GLN A 100 19.79 3.59 9.11
N GLN A 101 19.08 4.48 8.42
CA GLN A 101 18.60 5.73 9.00
C GLN A 101 17.57 5.49 10.10
N GLY A 102 16.57 4.64 9.86
CA GLY A 102 15.58 4.27 10.87
C GLY A 102 16.23 3.68 12.13
N THR A 103 17.26 2.83 11.95
CA THR A 103 18.03 2.28 13.07
C THR A 103 18.80 3.35 13.84
N LYS A 104 19.36 4.37 13.16
CA LYS A 104 20.02 5.49 13.83
C LYS A 104 19.04 6.31 14.66
N VAL A 105 17.89 6.65 14.08
CA VAL A 105 16.83 7.39 14.79
C VAL A 105 16.32 6.59 16.00
N LEU A 106 16.09 5.29 15.85
CA LEU A 106 15.71 4.43 16.97
C LEU A 106 16.77 4.41 18.08
N LYS A 107 18.06 4.38 17.73
CA LYS A 107 19.15 4.47 18.72
C LYS A 107 19.20 5.81 19.43
N GLU A 108 18.92 6.91 18.72
CA GLU A 108 18.84 8.25 19.31
C GLU A 108 17.66 8.34 20.29
N ILE A 109 16.46 7.89 19.88
CA ILE A 109 15.27 7.80 20.74
C ILE A 109 15.56 6.93 21.96
N GLN A 110 16.17 5.74 21.77
CA GLN A 110 16.51 4.86 22.87
C GLN A 110 17.50 5.53 23.84
N ARG A 111 18.43 6.34 23.35
CA ARG A 111 19.36 7.09 24.19
C ARG A 111 18.65 8.21 24.96
N GLU A 112 17.73 8.93 24.32
CA GLU A 112 16.93 9.99 24.95
C GLU A 112 15.96 9.44 26.01
N MET A 113 15.39 8.25 25.78
CA MET A 113 14.57 7.54 26.77
C MET A 113 15.38 6.92 27.92
N GLY A 114 16.69 7.15 27.97
CA GLY A 114 17.57 6.72 29.07
C GLY A 114 18.11 5.29 28.93
N GLY A 115 18.05 4.70 27.73
CA GLY A 115 18.68 3.42 27.43
C GLY A 115 18.08 2.24 28.20
N ILE A 116 18.89 1.20 28.39
CA ILE A 116 18.50 0.03 29.20
C ILE A 116 18.47 0.41 30.69
N GLU A 117 19.37 1.29 31.13
CA GLU A 117 19.49 1.70 32.53
C GLU A 117 18.24 2.39 33.06
N ASN A 118 17.60 3.27 32.28
CA ASN A 118 16.35 3.90 32.70
C ASN A 118 15.17 2.93 32.69
N VAL A 119 15.15 1.95 31.77
CA VAL A 119 14.14 0.89 31.77
C VAL A 119 14.30 -0.01 33.00
N GLU A 120 15.54 -0.41 33.33
CA GLU A 120 15.86 -1.18 34.54
C GLU A 120 15.49 -0.41 35.82
N LYS A 121 15.80 0.90 35.86
CA LYS A 121 15.44 1.78 36.98
C LYS A 121 13.92 1.91 37.14
N LEU A 122 13.19 2.17 36.06
CA LEU A 122 11.72 2.21 36.07
C LEU A 122 11.10 0.90 36.54
N MET A 123 11.62 -0.25 36.08
CA MET A 123 11.15 -1.56 36.55
C MET A 123 11.44 -1.78 38.04
N GLY A 124 12.60 -1.35 38.52
CA GLY A 124 12.95 -1.38 39.95
C GLY A 124 12.02 -0.51 40.79
N GLU A 125 11.86 0.76 40.42
CA GLU A 125 10.97 1.71 41.12
C GLU A 125 9.50 1.23 41.13
N THR A 126 9.04 0.61 40.04
CA THR A 126 7.68 0.05 39.98
C THR A 126 7.53 -1.18 40.89
N ALA A 127 8.54 -2.05 40.93
CA ALA A 127 8.52 -3.21 41.82
C ALA A 127 8.56 -2.80 43.30
N GLU A 128 9.36 -1.80 43.65
CA GLU A 128 9.40 -1.21 44.99
C GLU A 128 8.07 -0.54 45.38
N ALA A 129 7.46 0.24 44.48
CA ALA A 129 6.16 0.86 44.71
C ALA A 129 5.05 -0.18 44.95
N ILE A 130 5.05 -1.28 44.19
CA ILE A 130 4.10 -2.39 44.38
C ILE A 130 4.33 -3.07 45.74
N ALA A 131 5.60 -3.28 46.13
CA ALA A 131 5.93 -3.87 47.42
C ALA A 131 5.49 -2.97 48.59
N TYR A 132 5.76 -1.66 48.50
CA TYR A 132 5.33 -0.69 49.49
C TYR A 132 3.80 -0.60 49.59
N GLN A 133 3.10 -0.64 48.46
CA GLN A 133 1.63 -0.63 48.46
C GLN A 133 1.05 -1.92 49.06
N ARG A 134 1.70 -3.07 48.86
CA ARG A 134 1.33 -4.32 49.56
C ARG A 134 1.58 -4.24 51.05
N GLU A 135 2.72 -3.68 51.48
CA GLU A 135 3.04 -3.48 52.89
C GLU A 135 2.02 -2.54 53.56
N ILE A 136 1.63 -1.44 52.89
CA ILE A 136 0.53 -0.58 53.37
C ILE A 136 -0.77 -1.38 53.48
N GLY A 137 -1.09 -2.19 52.47
CA GLY A 137 -2.28 -3.05 52.50
C GLY A 137 -2.28 -4.03 53.68
N GLU A 138 -1.14 -4.66 53.96
CA GLU A 138 -0.97 -5.56 55.10
C GLU A 138 -1.04 -4.83 56.45
N ILE A 139 -0.48 -3.62 56.56
CA ILE A 139 -0.58 -2.79 57.75
C ILE A 139 -2.02 -2.33 57.98
N LEU A 140 -2.72 -1.88 56.92
CA LEU A 140 -4.13 -1.48 57.02
C LEU A 140 -4.97 -2.66 57.48
N ALA A 141 -4.87 -3.81 56.81
CA ALA A 141 -5.59 -5.04 57.17
C ALA A 141 -5.25 -5.54 58.59
N GLY A 142 -3.99 -5.42 59.03
CA GLY A 142 -3.59 -5.79 60.38
C GLY A 142 -3.99 -4.80 61.48
N SER A 143 -4.37 -3.57 61.12
CA SER A 143 -4.73 -2.49 62.05
C SER A 143 -6.24 -2.25 62.17
N MET A 144 -7.04 -2.80 61.26
CA MET A 144 -8.49 -2.69 61.28
C MET A 144 -9.12 -3.71 62.23
N SER A 145 -10.18 -3.32 62.93
CA SER A 145 -10.99 -4.27 63.69
C SER A 145 -11.99 -4.97 62.79
N ASN A 146 -12.47 -6.15 63.18
CA ASN A 146 -13.49 -6.89 62.42
C ASN A 146 -14.78 -6.07 62.17
N GLN A 147 -15.09 -5.08 63.04
CA GLN A 147 -16.22 -4.16 62.83
C GLN A 147 -15.93 -3.12 61.76
N ASP A 148 -14.70 -2.59 61.72
CA ASP A 148 -14.29 -1.62 60.70
C ASP A 148 -14.21 -2.30 59.31
N GLU A 149 -13.85 -3.58 59.25
CA GLU A 149 -13.89 -4.37 58.01
C GLU A 149 -15.33 -4.58 57.51
N GLU A 150 -16.27 -4.89 58.40
CA GLU A 150 -17.70 -5.06 58.07
C GLU A 150 -18.32 -3.74 57.55
N GLU A 151 -17.99 -2.59 58.17
CA GLU A 151 -18.43 -1.27 57.69
C GLU A 151 -17.88 -0.94 56.29
N VAL A 152 -16.61 -1.27 56.01
CA VAL A 152 -16.00 -1.07 54.69
C VAL A 152 -16.60 -1.98 53.62
N GLU A 153 -16.91 -3.24 53.95
CA GLU A 153 -17.62 -4.16 53.05
C GLU A 153 -19.03 -3.66 52.71
N ASP A 154 -19.76 -3.12 53.69
CA ASP A 154 -21.07 -2.52 53.49
C ASP A 154 -21.02 -1.26 52.60
N GLU A 155 -20.03 -0.38 52.80
CA GLU A 155 -19.81 0.79 51.95
C GLU A 155 -19.43 0.40 50.51
N LEU A 156 -18.58 -0.62 50.35
CA LEU A 156 -18.22 -1.17 49.04
C LEU A 156 -19.45 -1.72 48.30
N ALA A 157 -20.29 -2.48 49.00
CA ALA A 157 -21.53 -3.01 48.44
C ALA A 157 -22.51 -1.90 48.01
N ALA A 158 -22.57 -0.80 48.78
CA ALA A 158 -23.38 0.37 48.41
C ALA A 158 -22.86 1.07 47.15
N LEU A 159 -21.54 1.23 47.00
CA LEU A 159 -20.89 1.80 45.82
C LEU A 159 -21.07 0.91 44.58
N GLU A 160 -20.91 -0.41 44.72
CA GLU A 160 -21.15 -1.37 43.65
C GLU A 160 -22.61 -1.33 43.17
N ALA A 161 -23.57 -1.22 44.09
CA ALA A 161 -24.98 -1.06 43.77
C ALA A 161 -25.27 0.27 43.06
N GLU A 162 -24.57 1.36 43.41
CA GLU A 162 -24.70 2.66 42.75
C GLU A 162 -24.13 2.64 41.33
N VAL A 163 -22.92 2.08 41.15
CA VAL A 163 -22.28 1.92 39.83
C VAL A 163 -23.14 1.02 38.95
N THR A 164 -23.59 -0.13 39.47
CA THR A 164 -24.49 -1.04 38.75
C THR A 164 -25.82 -0.38 38.41
N ARG A 165 -26.40 0.45 39.29
CA ARG A 165 -27.63 1.21 38.99
C ARG A 165 -27.43 2.26 37.89
N ARG A 166 -26.26 2.90 37.85
CA ARG A 166 -25.89 3.85 36.78
C ARG A 166 -25.63 3.15 35.46
N GLU A 167 -24.98 1.98 35.46
CA GLU A 167 -24.65 1.21 34.26
C GLU A 167 -25.84 0.39 33.71
N SER A 168 -26.71 -0.12 34.59
CA SER A 168 -27.90 -0.89 34.19
C SER A 168 -29.06 -0.04 33.68
N GLY A 169 -28.96 1.29 33.71
CA GLY A 169 -29.96 2.18 33.14
C GLY A 169 -31.38 1.79 33.53
N GLN A 170 -31.61 1.53 34.82
CA GLN A 170 -32.92 1.12 35.33
C GLN A 170 -33.90 2.27 35.05
N ARG A 171 -34.56 2.17 33.89
CA ARG A 171 -35.66 3.04 33.46
C ARG A 171 -36.71 2.94 34.56
N ILE A 172 -36.71 3.92 35.45
CA ILE A 172 -37.90 4.25 36.24
C ILE A 172 -38.98 4.52 35.19
N GLN A 173 -39.95 3.62 35.06
CA GLN A 173 -41.16 3.88 34.29
C GLN A 173 -41.91 5.00 35.02
N LEU A 174 -41.70 6.24 34.57
CA LEU A 174 -42.53 7.36 34.95
C LEU A 174 -43.95 7.11 34.38
N PRO A 175 -45.02 7.38 35.14
CA PRO A 175 -46.38 7.08 34.71
C PRO A 175 -46.74 7.87 33.45
N ASN A 176 -47.49 7.23 32.57
CA ASN A 176 -47.91 7.78 31.28
C ASN A 176 -48.74 9.06 31.49
N VAL A 177 -48.28 10.19 30.92
CA VAL A 177 -49.01 11.46 30.95
C VAL A 177 -50.19 11.37 29.96
N PRO A 178 -51.41 11.82 30.30
CA PRO A 178 -52.59 11.59 29.45
C PRO A 178 -52.49 12.24 28.06
N ASP A 179 -52.72 11.43 27.01
CA ASP A 179 -52.93 11.85 25.63
C ASP A 179 -54.18 12.74 25.52
N THR A 180 -53.99 14.06 25.62
CA THR A 180 -55.04 15.01 25.28
C THR A 180 -54.88 15.41 23.82
N GLN A 181 -55.65 14.77 22.94
CA GLN A 181 -55.73 15.13 21.52
C GLN A 181 -56.22 16.57 21.38
N LEU A 182 -55.38 17.43 20.84
CA LEU A 182 -55.76 18.77 20.40
C LEU A 182 -56.75 18.67 19.21
N PRO A 183 -57.89 19.36 19.24
CA PRO A 183 -58.92 19.20 18.21
C PRO A 183 -58.45 19.69 16.84
N ALA A 184 -58.68 18.83 15.84
CA ALA A 184 -58.39 19.07 14.44
C ALA A 184 -59.14 20.30 13.89
N GLN A 185 -58.38 21.28 13.38
CA GLN A 185 -58.95 22.34 12.54
C GLN A 185 -59.27 21.74 11.16
N LYS A 186 -60.58 21.66 10.86
CA LYS A 186 -61.09 21.26 9.55
C LYS A 186 -60.73 22.33 8.51
N ALA A 187 -60.10 21.86 7.44
CA ALA A 187 -59.88 22.56 6.19
C ALA A 187 -61.20 22.94 5.50
N ARG A 188 -61.14 24.05 4.76
CA ARG A 188 -61.88 24.42 3.53
C ARG A 188 -61.31 25.77 3.10
N ASP A 189 -61.08 26.10 1.85
CA ASP A 189 -60.86 25.43 0.56
C ASP A 189 -60.50 26.60 -0.40
N GLU A 190 -60.08 26.30 -1.63
CA GLU A 190 -59.78 27.23 -2.75
C GLU A 190 -58.32 27.74 -2.80
N ALA A 191 -57.49 27.50 -3.84
CA ALA A 191 -57.66 26.85 -5.13
C ALA A 191 -56.29 26.41 -5.71
N ARG A 192 -56.30 25.30 -6.47
CA ARG A 192 -55.27 24.79 -7.42
C ARG A 192 -55.14 25.72 -8.66
N PRO A 193 -54.16 25.58 -9.61
CA PRO A 193 -53.44 24.35 -10.04
C PRO A 193 -51.89 24.50 -10.16
N GLU A 194 -51.10 23.45 -9.85
CA GLU A 194 -50.50 22.48 -10.81
C GLU A 194 -49.76 23.10 -12.00
N LEU A 195 -48.42 22.93 -12.02
CA LEU A 195 -47.68 22.28 -13.11
C LEU A 195 -46.30 21.85 -12.60
N ALA A 196 -46.08 20.54 -12.65
CA ALA A 196 -44.82 19.88 -12.37
C ALA A 196 -43.94 19.87 -13.63
N GLU A 197 -42.66 20.20 -13.50
CA GLU A 197 -41.62 19.58 -14.33
C GLU A 197 -40.40 19.27 -13.46
N GLN A 198 -40.29 17.99 -13.12
CA GLN A 198 -39.08 17.39 -12.60
C GLN A 198 -38.16 17.05 -13.78
N GLY A 199 -36.90 17.45 -13.63
CA GLY A 199 -35.70 16.74 -14.07
C GLY A 199 -35.71 15.94 -15.38
N ALA A 200 -35.03 16.48 -16.39
CA ALA A 200 -34.23 15.67 -17.31
C ALA A 200 -33.19 16.55 -18.02
N GLN A 201 -31.97 16.61 -17.49
CA GLN A 201 -30.79 16.82 -18.34
C GLN A 201 -30.39 15.47 -18.91
N PRO A 202 -30.15 15.38 -20.22
CA PRO A 202 -28.83 14.90 -20.61
C PRO A 202 -28.24 15.60 -21.85
N ALA A 203 -26.93 15.42 -21.99
CA ALA A 203 -26.14 15.54 -23.23
C ALA A 203 -25.74 16.94 -23.70
N ARG A 204 -24.78 17.55 -22.98
CA ARG A 204 -23.71 18.31 -23.65
C ARG A 204 -22.71 17.33 -24.26
N LYS A 205 -22.75 17.16 -25.59
CA LYS A 205 -21.57 16.80 -26.39
C LYS A 205 -21.75 17.22 -27.86
N ALA A 206 -20.72 17.92 -28.33
CA ALA A 206 -20.28 18.10 -29.71
C ALA A 206 -21.18 18.97 -30.61
N MET A 207 -20.80 20.22 -30.89
CA MET A 207 -19.74 20.68 -31.82
C MET A 207 -20.35 21.03 -33.18
N LEU A 208 -20.32 22.32 -33.54
CA LEU A 208 -19.91 22.84 -34.86
C LEU A 208 -19.97 24.38 -34.86
N ALA A 209 -18.84 24.99 -34.49
CA ALA A 209 -18.36 26.37 -34.68
C ALA A 209 -17.50 26.69 -33.42
N SER A 210 -16.18 26.53 -33.39
CA SER A 210 -15.15 26.67 -34.44
C SER A 210 -14.10 25.57 -34.38
#